data_AF-A0AAX3FKN2-F1
#
_entry.id   AF-A0AAX3FKN2-F1
#
_cell.length_a   1.000
_cell.length_b   1.000
_cell.length_c   1.000
_cell.angle_alpha   90.00
_cell.angle_beta   90.00
_cell.angle_gamma   90.00
#
_symmetry.space_group_name_H-M   'P 1'
#
loop_
_entity.id
_entity.type
_entity.pdbx_description
1 polymer ?
#
loop_
_entity_poly.entity_id
_entity_poly.type
_entity_poly.pdbx_seq_one_letter_code
_entity_poly.pdbx_strand_id
1 'polypeptide(L)'
;MLKKVLISTFASFILAFTAQTAMAEVKTSSLSMAKPSVNQRLPTQCQRMFSVADKLVSDAEKQPGTHTQVAKMKSKLSSTRQQILKMETEMQQKSCNKGLTALNTLKQKH
;
A
#
# COMPACT_ATOMS: atom_id res chain seq x y z
N MET A 1 41.31 -35.54 34.52
CA MET A 1 39.86 -35.55 34.17
C MET A 1 39.55 -34.17 33.58
N LEU A 2 39.82 -33.93 32.30
CA LEU A 2 39.01 -34.27 31.12
C LEU A 2 38.07 -33.10 30.75
N LYS A 3 38.40 -32.44 29.64
CA LYS A 3 37.55 -31.59 28.77
C LYS A 3 37.10 -30.28 29.43
N LYS A 4 37.39 -29.08 28.92
CA LYS A 4 37.15 -28.63 27.54
C LYS A 4 38.08 -27.44 27.24
N VAL A 5 39.24 -27.73 26.68
CA VAL A 5 39.87 -26.84 25.70
C VAL A 5 39.18 -27.14 24.36
N LEU A 6 38.98 -26.11 23.53
CA LEU A 6 38.33 -26.07 22.21
C LEU A 6 36.89 -25.53 22.23
N ILE A 7 36.80 -24.25 21.85
CA ILE A 7 35.90 -23.62 20.86
C ILE A 7 36.03 -22.11 21.14
N SER A 8 37.09 -21.48 20.63
CA SER A 8 37.09 -20.78 19.34
C SER A 8 36.25 -19.49 19.42
N THR A 9 36.84 -18.40 19.93
CA THR A 9 37.38 -17.29 19.11
C THR A 9 36.36 -16.69 18.15
N PHE A 10 35.47 -15.81 18.63
CA PHE A 10 34.86 -14.73 17.83
C PHE A 10 34.37 -13.62 18.76
N ALA A 11 35.28 -13.06 19.56
CA ALA A 11 35.03 -11.87 20.38
C ALA A 11 36.13 -10.84 20.09
N SER A 12 36.09 -10.29 18.89
CA SER A 12 36.81 -9.06 18.52
C SER A 12 36.29 -8.61 17.17
N PHE A 13 35.43 -7.60 17.17
CA PHE A 13 35.46 -6.51 16.18
C PHE A 13 34.65 -5.35 16.76
N ILE A 14 35.21 -4.74 17.81
CA ILE A 14 34.92 -3.34 18.14
C ILE A 14 35.69 -2.54 17.09
N LEU A 15 34.99 -2.02 16.09
CA LEU A 15 35.49 -0.89 15.30
C LEU A 15 34.59 0.30 15.58
N ALA A 16 35.18 1.26 16.28
CA ALA A 16 34.70 2.62 16.37
C ALA A 16 34.52 3.20 14.96
N PHE A 17 33.32 3.68 14.66
CA PHE A 17 33.11 4.62 13.56
C PHE A 17 32.72 5.97 14.16
N THR A 18 33.74 6.73 14.54
CA THR A 18 33.64 8.17 14.75
C THR A 18 33.88 8.87 13.41
N ALA A 19 32.86 9.55 12.87
CA ALA A 19 33.06 10.72 12.03
C ALA A 19 31.72 11.44 11.79
N GLN A 20 31.68 12.67 12.29
CA GLN A 20 30.69 13.70 11.95
C GLN A 20 30.61 13.88 10.43
N THR A 21 29.40 13.95 9.88
CA THR A 21 29.18 14.56 8.56
C THR A 21 27.97 15.50 8.62
N ALA A 22 28.32 16.77 8.39
CA ALA A 22 27.55 17.93 7.95
C ALA A 22 26.01 17.85 7.94
N MET A 23 25.39 18.79 8.63
CA MET A 23 24.04 19.26 8.30
C MET A 23 24.08 19.90 6.91
N ALA A 24 23.70 19.15 5.89
CA ALA A 24 23.34 19.73 4.60
C ALA A 24 21.98 20.42 4.77
N GLU A 25 21.99 21.75 4.81
CA GLU A 25 20.81 22.59 4.56
C GLU A 25 20.33 22.29 3.13
N VAL A 26 19.40 21.35 2.99
CA VAL A 26 18.75 21.09 1.71
C VAL A 26 17.75 22.23 1.47
N LYS A 27 18.25 23.29 0.86
CA LYS A 27 17.45 24.35 0.23
C LYS A 27 16.75 23.75 -0.99
N THR A 28 15.74 22.94 -0.75
CA THR A 28 14.84 22.43 -1.78
C THR A 28 13.99 23.59 -2.24
N SER A 29 14.35 24.10 -3.41
CA SER A 29 13.57 25.06 -4.19
C SER A 29 12.08 24.75 -4.05
N SER A 30 11.33 25.76 -3.63
CA SER A 30 9.88 25.77 -3.59
C SER A 30 9.33 25.46 -4.98
N LEU A 31 9.16 24.17 -5.27
CA LEU A 31 8.25 23.71 -6.30
C LEU A 31 6.87 24.14 -5.82
N SER A 32 6.41 25.24 -6.41
CA SER A 32 5.02 25.66 -6.35
C SER A 32 4.19 24.50 -6.88
N MET A 33 3.74 23.64 -5.97
CA MET A 33 2.79 22.59 -6.27
C MET A 33 1.50 23.31 -6.66
N ALA A 34 1.28 23.43 -7.96
CA ALA A 34 0.01 23.84 -8.51
C ALA A 34 -1.05 22.90 -7.93
N LYS A 35 -1.79 23.41 -6.95
CA LYS A 35 -2.90 22.74 -6.28
C LYS A 35 -3.81 22.14 -7.35
N PRO A 36 -3.86 20.81 -7.52
CA PRO A 36 -4.77 20.22 -8.49
C PRO A 36 -6.17 20.58 -8.02
N SER A 37 -6.94 21.25 -8.88
CA SER A 37 -8.35 21.53 -8.65
C SER A 37 -9.03 20.23 -8.22
N VAL A 38 -9.42 20.18 -6.95
CA VAL A 38 -10.12 19.04 -6.35
C VAL A 38 -11.52 19.04 -6.93
N ASN A 39 -11.64 18.49 -8.13
CA ASN A 39 -12.93 18.04 -8.62
C ASN A 39 -13.27 16.85 -7.72
N GLN A 40 -14.28 17.00 -6.85
CA GLN A 40 -14.71 15.99 -5.87
C GLN A 40 -15.28 14.71 -6.51
N ARG A 41 -15.02 14.49 -7.79
CA ARG A 41 -15.43 13.32 -8.55
C ARG A 41 -14.23 12.39 -8.67
N LEU A 42 -14.39 11.19 -8.13
CA LEU A 42 -13.49 10.07 -8.35
C LEU A 42 -13.18 9.94 -9.85
N PRO A 43 -11.90 9.76 -10.23
CA PRO A 43 -11.52 9.46 -11.60
C PRO A 43 -12.33 8.28 -12.13
N THR A 44 -12.70 8.32 -13.41
CA THR A 44 -13.52 7.29 -14.06
C THR A 44 -12.94 5.88 -13.90
N GLN A 45 -11.61 5.75 -13.82
CA GLN A 45 -10.90 4.49 -13.57
C GLN A 45 -11.19 3.94 -12.16
N CYS A 46 -11.22 4.79 -11.14
CA CYS A 46 -11.59 4.40 -9.78
C CYS A 46 -13.03 3.90 -9.73
N GLN A 47 -13.94 4.59 -10.41
CA GLN A 47 -15.34 4.19 -10.44
C GLN A 47 -15.53 2.80 -11.04
N ARG A 48 -14.80 2.48 -12.13
CA ARG A 48 -14.80 1.13 -12.71
C ARG A 48 -14.21 0.10 -11.73
N MET A 49 -13.07 0.41 -11.09
CA MET A 49 -12.44 -0.48 -10.12
C MET A 49 -13.40 -0.86 -9.00
N PHE A 50 -14.03 0.16 -8.39
CA PHE A 50 -14.98 -0.04 -7.30
C PHE A 50 -16.22 -0.80 -7.74
N SER A 51 -16.75 -0.53 -8.94
CA SER A 51 -17.89 -1.26 -9.48
C SER A 51 -17.58 -2.74 -9.71
N VAL A 52 -16.40 -3.06 -10.25
CA VAL A 52 -15.95 -4.44 -10.42
C VAL A 52 -15.81 -5.11 -9.05
N ALA A 53 -15.17 -4.45 -8.08
CA ALA A 53 -15.03 -4.96 -6.73
C ALA A 53 -16.38 -5.20 -6.03
N ASP A 54 -17.33 -4.28 -6.13
CA ASP A 54 -18.69 -4.43 -5.59
C ASP A 54 -19.41 -5.63 -6.22
N LYS A 55 -19.24 -5.86 -7.53
CA LYS A 55 -19.78 -7.05 -8.19
C LYS A 55 -19.15 -8.33 -7.64
N LEU A 56 -17.82 -8.38 -7.48
CA LEU A 56 -17.13 -9.53 -6.89
C LEU A 56 -17.61 -9.80 -5.46
N VAL A 57 -17.82 -8.74 -4.67
CA VAL A 57 -18.34 -8.85 -3.31
C VAL A 57 -19.77 -9.40 -3.32
N SER A 58 -20.65 -8.92 -4.21
CA SER A 58 -22.01 -9.44 -4.35
C SER A 58 -22.04 -10.90 -4.81
N ASP A 59 -21.14 -11.28 -5.72
CA ASP A 59 -21.01 -12.68 -6.15
C ASP A 59 -20.49 -13.56 -4.99
N ALA A 60 -19.62 -13.04 -4.14
CA ALA A 60 -19.16 -13.72 -2.92
C ALA A 60 -20.23 -13.79 -1.81
N GLU A 61 -21.18 -12.84 -1.73
CA GLU A 61 -22.34 -12.91 -0.80
C GLU A 61 -23.26 -14.08 -1.11
N LYS A 62 -23.36 -14.45 -2.39
CA LYS A 62 -24.21 -15.56 -2.85
C LYS A 62 -23.59 -16.93 -2.56
N GLN A 63 -22.28 -16.99 -2.27
CA GLN A 63 -21.62 -18.23 -1.92
C GLN A 63 -21.89 -18.60 -0.45
N PRO A 64 -22.24 -19.87 -0.15
CA PRO A 64 -22.45 -20.31 1.22
C PRO A 64 -21.13 -20.29 2.00
N GLY A 65 -21.15 -19.73 3.21
CA GLY A 65 -19.99 -19.68 4.12
C GLY A 65 -19.12 -18.42 4.04
N THR A 66 -19.39 -17.48 3.13
CA THR A 66 -18.57 -16.26 2.93
C THR A 66 -19.13 -14.98 3.57
N HIS A 67 -20.35 -14.99 4.13
CA HIS A 67 -21.04 -13.79 4.63
C HIS A 67 -20.20 -12.90 5.58
N THR A 68 -19.48 -13.49 6.54
CA THR A 68 -18.65 -12.73 7.49
C THR A 68 -17.46 -12.06 6.81
N GLN A 69 -16.84 -12.75 5.85
CA GLN A 69 -15.69 -12.21 5.10
C GLN A 69 -16.13 -11.10 4.14
N VAL A 70 -17.30 -11.27 3.52
CA VAL A 70 -17.88 -10.25 2.65
C VAL A 70 -18.22 -8.98 3.42
N ALA A 71 -18.87 -9.07 4.58
CA ALA A 71 -19.19 -7.89 5.38
C ALA A 71 -17.94 -7.04 5.68
N LYS A 72 -16.81 -7.71 5.98
CA LYS A 72 -15.51 -7.07 6.18
C LYS A 72 -14.95 -6.46 4.89
N MET A 73 -15.09 -7.14 3.74
CA MET A 73 -14.68 -6.61 2.43
C MET A 73 -15.48 -5.37 2.05
N LYS A 74 -16.80 -5.37 2.25
CA LYS A 74 -17.68 -4.23 1.97
C LYS A 74 -17.32 -3.01 2.82
N SER A 75 -17.08 -3.22 4.12
CA SER A 75 -16.62 -2.16 5.02
C SER A 75 -15.27 -1.57 4.58
N LYS A 76 -14.30 -2.43 4.22
CA LYS A 76 -13.00 -2.00 3.68
C LYS A 76 -13.15 -1.24 2.35
N LEU A 77 -13.97 -1.71 1.42
CA LEU A 77 -14.24 -1.03 0.14
C LEU A 77 -14.80 0.37 0.33
N SER A 78 -15.76 0.53 1.25
CA SER A 78 -16.32 1.84 1.59
C SER A 78 -15.28 2.78 2.20
N SER A 79 -14.49 2.28 3.15
CA SER A 79 -13.38 3.04 3.75
C SER A 79 -12.34 3.46 2.70
N THR A 80 -11.94 2.54 1.82
CA THR A 80 -11.01 2.85 0.71
C THR A 80 -11.59 3.89 -0.24
N ARG A 81 -12.88 3.84 -0.57
CA ARG A 81 -13.53 4.87 -1.39
C ARG A 81 -13.42 6.26 -0.76
N GLN A 82 -13.66 6.36 0.55
CA GLN A 82 -13.51 7.62 1.29
C GLN A 82 -12.04 8.07 1.39
N GLN A 83 -11.11 7.13 1.56
CA GLN A 83 -9.68 7.44 1.63
C GLN A 83 -9.15 7.96 0.28
N ILE A 84 -9.57 7.34 -0.83
CA ILE A 84 -9.20 7.80 -2.18
C ILE A 84 -9.75 9.20 -2.41
N LEU A 85 -10.97 9.52 -2.00
CA LEU A 85 -11.53 10.88 -2.09
C LEU A 85 -10.71 11.95 -1.34
N LYS A 86 -10.00 11.57 -0.27
CA LYS A 86 -9.15 12.47 0.52
C LYS A 86 -7.72 12.57 -0.02
N MET A 87 -7.34 11.71 -0.98
CA MET A 87 -6.01 11.69 -1.60
C MET A 87 -5.94 12.62 -2.83
N GLU A 88 -4.73 12.96 -3.24
CA GLU A 88 -4.44 13.70 -4.45
C GLU A 88 -4.81 12.94 -5.73
N THR A 89 -5.36 13.63 -6.73
CA THR A 89 -5.92 13.07 -7.97
C THR A 89 -4.94 12.17 -8.76
N GLU A 90 -3.67 12.53 -8.85
CA GLU A 90 -2.65 11.68 -9.51
C GLU A 90 -2.44 10.36 -8.76
N MET A 91 -2.38 10.42 -7.43
CA MET A 91 -2.24 9.24 -6.58
C MET A 91 -3.53 8.38 -6.62
N GLN A 92 -4.71 9.00 -6.70
CA GLN A 92 -5.97 8.30 -6.91
C GLN A 92 -5.94 7.47 -8.21
N GLN A 93 -5.54 8.09 -9.33
CA GLN A 93 -5.49 7.42 -10.62
C GLN A 93 -4.49 6.26 -10.61
N LYS A 94 -3.31 6.43 -10.00
CA LYS A 94 -2.29 5.39 -9.87
C LYS A 94 -2.75 4.22 -9.00
N SER A 95 -3.38 4.50 -7.86
CA SER A 95 -3.96 3.46 -6.99
C SER A 95 -5.06 2.67 -7.70
N CYS A 96 -5.95 3.37 -8.40
CA CYS A 96 -7.08 2.73 -9.08
C CYS A 96 -6.66 1.91 -10.30
N ASN A 97 -5.66 2.37 -11.06
CA ASN A 97 -5.08 1.58 -12.14
C ASN A 97 -4.43 0.30 -11.62
N LYS A 98 -3.64 0.39 -10.53
CA LYS A 98 -3.06 -0.79 -9.89
C LYS A 98 -4.14 -1.76 -9.41
N GLY A 99 -5.21 -1.25 -8.80
CA GLY A 99 -6.34 -2.06 -8.36
C GLY A 99 -7.08 -2.72 -9.52
N LEU A 100 -7.32 -2.01 -10.62
CA LEU A 100 -7.91 -2.59 -11.84
C LEU A 100 -7.04 -3.69 -12.44
N THR A 101 -5.72 -3.47 -12.53
CA THR A 101 -4.80 -4.50 -13.01
C THR A 101 -4.84 -5.72 -12.12
N ALA A 102 -4.78 -5.54 -10.79
CA ALA A 102 -4.86 -6.64 -9.84
C ALA A 102 -6.18 -7.41 -9.95
N LEU A 103 -7.32 -6.71 -10.07
CA LEU A 103 -8.63 -7.34 -10.28
C LEU A 103 -8.71 -8.11 -11.60
N ASN A 104 -8.17 -7.55 -12.69
CA ASN A 104 -8.12 -8.25 -13.97
C ASN A 104 -7.22 -9.49 -13.92
N THR A 105 -6.06 -9.42 -13.26
CA THR A 105 -5.19 -10.58 -13.06
C THR A 105 -5.87 -11.66 -12.21
N LEU A 106 -6.59 -11.27 -11.14
CA LEU A 106 -7.37 -12.21 -10.33
C LEU A 106 -8.46 -12.89 -11.17
N LYS A 107 -9.19 -12.11 -11.98
CA LYS A 107 -10.22 -12.63 -12.90
C LYS A 107 -9.64 -13.52 -14.00
N GLN A 108 -8.40 -13.33 -14.43
CA GLN A 108 -7.76 -14.21 -15.41
C GLN A 108 -7.26 -15.53 -14.81
N LYS A 109 -7.03 -15.56 -13.48
CA LYS A 109 -6.52 -16.74 -12.77
C LYS A 109 -7.61 -17.69 -12.28
N HIS A 110 -8.88 -17.29 -12.34
CA HIS A 110 -10.04 -18.02 -11.82
C HIS A 110 -11.18 -18.00 -12.83
#